data_AF-A0A7S3S1P3-F1
#
_entry.id   AF-A0A7S3S1P3-F1
#
_cell.length_a   1.000
_cell.length_b   1.000
_cell.length_c   1.000
_cell.angle_alpha   90.00
_cell.angle_beta   90.00
_cell.angle_gamma   90.00
#
_symmetry.space_group_name_H-M   'P 1'
#
loop_
_entity.id
_entity.type
_entity.pdbx_description
1 polymer ?
#
loop_
_entity_poly.entity_id
_entity_poly.type
_entity_poly.pdbx_seq_one_letter_code
_entity_poly.pdbx_strand_id
1 'polypeptide(L)'
;VKYCEDRDPHLAYTAYKRAWGTCDEQLVNVTNRNGLFRLQARYLVERQSLELWGLVLNPENQHRTNVVDQVVSTALPESSKPEEVSATVKAFIEANIPEKL
;
A
#
# COMPACT_ATOMS: atom_id res chain seq x y z
N VAL A 1 17.86 10.42 -13.94
CA VAL A 1 17.03 9.27 -14.39
C VAL A 1 15.59 9.53 -13.97
N LYS A 2 14.87 10.38 -14.72
CA LYS A 2 13.58 10.97 -14.29
C LYS A 2 12.59 11.05 -15.47
N TYR A 3 12.61 10.04 -16.33
CA TYR A 3 11.91 10.05 -17.63
C TYR A 3 11.41 8.67 -18.09
N CYS A 4 11.07 7.79 -17.15
CA CYS A 4 10.37 6.53 -17.45
C CYS A 4 9.13 6.31 -16.56
N GLU A 5 8.77 7.25 -15.69
CA GLU A 5 7.60 7.11 -14.81
C GLU A 5 6.28 7.46 -15.50
N ASP A 6 6.33 8.05 -16.71
CA ASP A 6 5.15 8.55 -17.43
C ASP A 6 4.60 7.58 -18.49
N ARG A 7 5.32 6.49 -18.83
CA ARG A 7 4.90 5.57 -19.91
C ARG A 7 3.98 4.45 -19.44
N ASP A 8 4.30 3.80 -18.32
CA ASP A 8 3.50 2.71 -17.77
C ASP A 8 3.67 2.64 -16.24
N PRO A 9 2.79 3.29 -15.46
CA PRO A 9 2.89 3.29 -14.00
C PRO A 9 2.70 1.88 -13.40
N HIS A 10 2.04 0.97 -14.13
CA HIS A 10 1.96 -0.46 -13.79
C HIS A 10 3.31 -1.18 -13.91
N LEU A 11 4.11 -0.82 -14.92
CA LEU A 11 5.45 -1.40 -15.11
C LEU A 11 6.39 -0.92 -14.00
N ALA A 12 6.33 0.36 -13.63
CA ALA A 12 7.08 0.92 -12.51
C ALA A 12 6.72 0.22 -11.19
N TYR A 13 5.43 0.07 -10.89
CA TYR A 13 4.96 -0.70 -9.74
C TYR A 13 5.52 -2.13 -9.72
N THR A 14 5.49 -2.82 -10.88
CA THR A 14 6.00 -4.21 -10.98
C THR A 14 7.50 -4.28 -10.73
N ALA A 15 8.27 -3.31 -11.26
CA ALA A 15 9.71 -3.23 -11.04
C ALA A 15 10.05 -3.00 -9.55
N TYR A 16 9.35 -2.07 -8.89
CA TYR A 16 9.55 -1.81 -7.47
C TYR A 16 9.08 -2.98 -6.59
N LYS A 17 7.96 -3.61 -6.93
CA LYS A 17 7.47 -4.82 -6.24
C LYS A 17 8.53 -5.93 -6.26
N ARG A 18 9.23 -6.12 -7.39
CA ARG A 18 10.32 -7.09 -7.52
C ARG A 18 11.54 -6.77 -6.66
N ALA A 19 11.75 -5.50 -6.30
CA ALA A 19 12.84 -5.07 -5.42
C ALA A 19 12.58 -5.36 -3.93
N TRP A 20 11.38 -5.85 -3.59
CA TRP A 20 10.98 -6.44 -2.31
C TRP A 20 11.52 -5.74 -1.06
N GLY A 21 11.20 -4.45 -0.89
CA GLY A 21 11.67 -3.66 0.26
C GLY A 21 12.57 -2.50 -0.09
N THR A 22 13.41 -2.67 -1.10
CA THR A 22 14.45 -1.67 -1.42
C THR A 22 13.86 -0.38 -2.01
N CYS A 23 12.64 -0.45 -2.55
CA CYS A 23 11.98 0.64 -3.25
C CYS A 23 10.55 0.89 -2.77
N ASP A 24 10.24 0.54 -1.52
CA ASP A 24 8.87 0.60 -0.99
C ASP A 24 8.34 2.06 -0.96
N GLU A 25 9.18 3.03 -0.62
CA GLU A 25 8.83 4.47 -0.65
C GLU A 25 8.53 4.95 -2.07
N GLN A 26 9.36 4.57 -3.05
CA GLN A 26 9.17 4.93 -4.45
C GLN A 26 7.89 4.29 -5.00
N LEU A 27 7.59 3.05 -4.60
CA LEU A 27 6.36 2.35 -4.95
C LEU A 27 5.13 3.09 -4.40
N VAL A 28 5.17 3.49 -3.14
CA VAL A 28 4.09 4.28 -2.51
C VAL A 28 3.91 5.61 -3.24
N ASN A 29 5.00 6.29 -3.57
CA ASN A 29 4.93 7.58 -4.25
C ASN A 29 4.36 7.46 -5.68
N VAL A 30 4.80 6.46 -6.47
CA VAL A 30 4.27 6.25 -7.83
C VAL A 30 2.81 5.84 -7.79
N THR A 31 2.41 5.01 -6.83
CA THR A 31 1.01 4.57 -6.70
C THR A 31 0.11 5.71 -6.24
N ASN A 32 0.56 6.54 -5.29
CA ASN A 32 -0.17 7.73 -4.85
C ASN A 32 -0.38 8.74 -5.99
N ARG A 33 0.68 9.04 -6.76
CA ARG A 33 0.62 10.01 -7.88
C ARG A 33 -0.28 9.55 -9.03
N ASN A 34 -0.33 8.25 -9.29
CA ASN A 34 -1.08 7.68 -10.40
C ASN A 34 -2.46 7.13 -9.99
N GLY A 35 -2.85 7.26 -8.71
CA GLY A 35 -4.11 6.73 -8.21
C GLY A 35 -4.20 5.20 -8.19
N LEU A 36 -3.07 4.49 -8.17
CA LEU A 36 -2.99 3.02 -8.18
C LEU A 36 -3.21 2.42 -6.79
N PHE A 37 -4.21 2.92 -6.06
CA PHE A 37 -4.47 2.56 -4.66
C PHE A 37 -4.83 1.08 -4.48
N ARG A 38 -5.45 0.45 -5.49
CA ARG A 38 -5.71 -1.01 -5.48
C ARG A 38 -4.45 -1.84 -5.45
N LEU A 39 -3.46 -1.47 -6.28
CA LEU A 39 -2.18 -2.18 -6.34
C LEU A 39 -1.37 -1.93 -5.08
N GLN A 40 -1.37 -0.68 -4.59
CA GLN A 40 -0.74 -0.31 -3.33
C GLN A 40 -1.33 -1.08 -2.14
N ALA A 41 -2.66 -1.18 -2.06
CA ALA A 41 -3.36 -1.95 -1.04
C ALA A 41 -2.93 -3.41 -1.03
N ARG A 42 -2.93 -4.06 -2.19
CA ARG A 42 -2.47 -5.46 -2.32
C ARG A 42 -1.00 -5.62 -1.92
N TYR A 43 -0.15 -4.67 -2.30
CA TYR A 43 1.26 -4.70 -1.93
C TYR A 43 1.48 -4.57 -0.43
N LEU A 44 0.77 -3.67 0.24
CA LEU A 44 0.85 -3.47 1.69
C LEU A 44 0.47 -4.73 2.47
N VAL A 45 -0.64 -5.36 2.06
CA VAL A 45 -1.13 -6.60 2.66
C VAL A 45 -0.15 -7.74 2.44
N GLU A 46 0.41 -7.88 1.24
CA GLU A 46 1.40 -8.92 0.91
C GLU A 46 2.76 -8.71 1.61
N ARG A 47 3.23 -7.45 1.74
CA ARG A 47 4.49 -7.14 2.42
C ARG A 47 4.41 -7.31 3.93
N GLN A 48 3.24 -7.09 4.52
CA GLN A 48 3.02 -7.17 5.97
C GLN A 48 3.99 -6.28 6.79
N SER A 49 4.62 -5.28 6.18
CA SER A 49 5.65 -4.46 6.80
C SER A 49 5.04 -3.28 7.54
N LEU A 50 5.19 -3.24 8.86
CA LEU A 50 4.68 -2.16 9.70
C LEU A 50 5.30 -0.80 9.37
N GLU A 51 6.57 -0.77 8.98
CA GLU A 51 7.24 0.46 8.54
C GLU A 51 6.57 1.03 7.29
N LEU A 52 6.24 0.16 6.32
CA LEU A 52 5.54 0.56 5.11
C LEU A 52 4.11 1.03 5.38
N TRP A 53 3.40 0.33 6.27
CA TRP A 53 2.10 0.79 6.74
C TRP A 53 2.18 2.15 7.42
N GLY A 54 3.20 2.40 8.25
CA GLY A 54 3.43 3.69 8.89
C GLY A 54 3.63 4.83 7.89
N LEU A 55 4.34 4.59 6.79
CA LEU A 55 4.52 5.56 5.71
C LEU A 55 3.19 5.88 5.00
N VAL A 56 2.38 4.88 4.69
CA VAL A 56 1.12 5.07 3.95
C VAL A 56 0.01 5.63 4.84
N LEU A 57 -0.09 5.15 6.07
CA LEU A 57 -1.09 5.56 7.05
C LEU A 57 -0.71 6.85 7.78
N ASN A 58 0.42 7.47 7.44
CA ASN A 58 0.84 8.75 7.97
C ASN A 58 -0.32 9.77 7.86
N PRO A 59 -0.67 10.48 8.95
CA PRO A 59 -1.72 11.52 8.91
C PRO A 59 -1.48 12.64 7.90
N GLU A 60 -0.22 12.91 7.53
CA GLU A 60 0.14 13.87 6.50
C GLU A 60 -0.18 13.37 5.08
N ASN A 61 -0.39 12.06 4.90
CA ASN A 61 -0.75 11.48 3.62
C ASN A 61 -2.25 11.67 3.33
N GLN A 62 -2.57 12.62 2.46
CA GLN A 62 -3.94 12.88 2.00
C GLN A 62 -4.61 11.67 1.34
N HIS A 63 -3.82 10.72 0.80
CA HIS A 63 -4.34 9.53 0.12
C HIS A 63 -4.59 8.35 1.08
N ARG A 64 -4.25 8.47 2.37
CA ARG A 64 -4.38 7.37 3.35
C ARG A 64 -5.77 6.75 3.34
N THR A 65 -6.82 7.57 3.28
CA THR A 65 -8.22 7.10 3.32
C THR A 65 -8.56 6.29 2.08
N ASN A 66 -8.08 6.68 0.90
CA ASN A 66 -8.30 5.95 -0.34
C ASN A 66 -7.62 4.59 -0.30
N VAL A 67 -6.38 4.53 0.22
CA VAL A 67 -5.66 3.26 0.32
C VAL A 67 -6.36 2.33 1.32
N VAL A 68 -6.72 2.83 2.50
CA VAL A 68 -7.47 2.07 3.52
C VAL A 68 -8.77 1.51 2.93
N ASP A 69 -9.53 2.34 2.21
CA ASP A 69 -10.76 1.91 1.57
C ASP A 69 -10.54 0.77 0.56
N GLN A 70 -9.50 0.87 -0.28
CA GLN A 70 -9.15 -0.19 -1.23
C GLN A 70 -8.60 -1.44 -0.55
N VAL A 71 -7.92 -1.31 0.60
CA VAL A 71 -7.47 -2.45 1.41
C VAL A 71 -8.68 -3.22 1.92
N VAL A 72 -9.65 -2.55 2.54
CA VAL A 72 -10.82 -3.19 3.14
C VAL A 72 -11.79 -3.73 2.07
N SER A 73 -12.01 -2.98 0.99
CA SER A 73 -12.95 -3.38 -0.08
C SER A 73 -12.38 -4.39 -1.08
N THR A 74 -11.05 -4.49 -1.20
CA THR A 74 -10.41 -5.29 -2.27
C THR A 74 -9.32 -6.22 -1.73
N ALA A 75 -8.28 -5.68 -1.08
CA ALA A 75 -7.11 -6.48 -0.73
C ALA A 75 -7.40 -7.53 0.37
N LEU A 76 -8.19 -7.18 1.38
CA LEU A 76 -8.63 -8.12 2.42
C LEU A 76 -9.55 -9.22 1.88
N PRO A 77 -10.62 -8.95 1.11
CA PRO A 77 -11.46 -10.01 0.54
C PRO A 77 -10.74 -10.86 -0.51
N GLU A 78 -9.75 -10.32 -1.23
CA GLU A 78 -8.87 -11.10 -2.12
C GLU A 78 -7.82 -11.92 -1.34
N SER A 79 -7.51 -11.55 -0.10
CA SER A 79 -6.52 -12.21 0.75
C SER A 79 -7.15 -13.39 1.50
N SER A 80 -6.85 -14.61 1.05
CA SER A 80 -7.23 -15.83 1.77
C SER A 80 -6.28 -16.19 2.93
N LYS A 81 -5.25 -15.38 3.20
CA LYS A 81 -4.25 -15.68 4.23
C LYS A 81 -4.56 -14.99 5.56
N PRO A 82 -4.66 -15.73 6.68
CA PRO A 82 -4.99 -15.14 7.99
C PRO A 82 -3.89 -14.21 8.52
N GLU A 83 -2.62 -14.48 8.17
CA GLU A 83 -1.46 -13.63 8.48
C GLU A 83 -1.55 -12.24 7.85
N GLU A 84 -1.97 -12.15 6.58
CA GLU A 84 -2.12 -10.91 5.82
C GLU A 84 -3.21 -10.01 6.43
N VAL A 85 -4.34 -10.63 6.80
CA VAL A 85 -5.43 -9.96 7.52
C VAL A 85 -4.95 -9.48 8.89
N SER A 86 -4.28 -10.34 9.66
CA SER A 86 -3.80 -10.01 11.01
C SER A 86 -2.79 -8.85 11.00
N ALA A 87 -1.86 -8.84 10.05
CA ALA A 87 -0.89 -7.76 9.89
C ALA A 87 -1.57 -6.43 9.55
N THR A 88 -2.58 -6.46 8.67
CA THR A 88 -3.36 -5.28 8.27
C THR A 88 -4.15 -4.70 9.45
N VAL A 89 -4.83 -5.56 10.21
CA VAL A 89 -5.57 -5.16 11.42
C VAL A 89 -4.63 -4.51 12.42
N LYS A 90 -3.46 -5.12 12.66
CA LYS A 90 -2.44 -4.58 13.56
C LYS A 90 -1.98 -3.19 13.12
N ALA A 91 -1.67 -3.02 11.84
CA ALA A 91 -1.26 -1.74 11.27
C ALA A 91 -2.34 -0.65 11.44
N PHE A 92 -3.62 -0.99 11.25
CA PHE A 92 -4.72 -0.04 11.42
C PHE A 92 -4.91 0.38 12.88
N ILE A 93 -4.72 -0.56 13.81
CA ILE A 93 -4.72 -0.26 15.25
C ILE A 93 -3.58 0.70 15.61
N GLU A 94 -2.35 0.42 15.15
CA GLU A 94 -1.20 1.30 15.41
C GLU A 94 -1.36 2.70 14.78
N ALA A 95 -1.97 2.77 13.60
CA ALA A 95 -2.29 4.03 12.95
C ALA A 95 -3.44 4.81 13.61
N ASN A 96 -4.03 4.31 14.71
CA ASN A 96 -5.19 4.90 15.38
C ASN A 96 -6.38 5.08 14.43
N ILE A 97 -6.63 4.11 13.54
CA ILE A 97 -7.79 4.08 12.64
C ILE A 97 -8.73 2.92 13.02
N PRO A 98 -9.28 2.86 14.26
CA PRO A 98 -10.16 1.77 14.66
C PRO A 98 -11.55 1.85 14.01
N GLU A 99 -11.97 3.03 13.52
CA GLU A 99 -13.31 3.25 12.94
C GLU A 99 -13.54 2.62 11.55
N LYS A 100 -12.48 2.10 10.90
CA LYS A 100 -12.54 1.53 9.54
C LYS A 100 -12.51 -0.01 9.50
N LEU A 101 -12.53 -0.66 10.67
CA LEU A 101 -12.60 -2.11 10.89
C LEU A 101 -14.02 -2.54 11.24
#